data_AF-A0A090T0Q1-F1
#
_entry.id   AF-A0A090T0Q1-F1
#
_cell.length_a   1.000
_cell.length_b   1.000
_cell.length_c   1.000
_cell.angle_alpha   90.00
_cell.angle_beta   90.00
_cell.angle_gamma   90.00
#
_symmetry.space_group_name_H-M   'P 1'
#
loop_
_entity.id
_entity.type
_entity.pdbx_description
1 polymer ?
#
loop_
_entity_poly.entity_id
_entity_poly.type
_entity_poly.pdbx_seq_one_letter_code
_entity_poly.pdbx_strand_id
1 'polypeptide(L)'
;MIEIQRRPDVDISILPDSIPTLLRRLYISRGVSDVAQLEKAAKGLHSYQQLAGIDAAVELLFESIKQQKRIIVVGDFDADGATSSALSVLALRMLGSRNVDYLVPNRFEDGYGLSLRWSIKLSRLVQKSS
;
A
#
# COMPACT_ATOMS: atom_id res chain seq x y z
N MET A 1 -15.05 40.37 2.49
CA MET A 1 -16.22 40.23 1.59
C MET A 1 -15.99 38.95 0.80
N ILE A 2 -16.83 37.92 0.95
CA ILE A 2 -16.66 36.67 0.20
C ILE A 2 -17.43 36.84 -1.11
N GLU A 3 -16.72 36.79 -2.23
CA GLU A 3 -17.32 36.88 -3.56
C GLU A 3 -17.61 35.47 -4.08
N ILE A 4 -18.89 35.17 -4.31
CA ILE A 4 -19.30 33.85 -4.81
C ILE A 4 -19.02 33.82 -6.32
N GLN A 5 -17.96 33.13 -6.71
CA GLN A 5 -17.66 32.86 -8.11
C GLN A 5 -18.23 31.51 -8.53
N ARG A 6 -18.94 31.49 -9.66
CA ARG A 6 -19.44 30.26 -10.27
C ARG A 6 -18.26 29.52 -10.91
N ARG A 7 -18.14 28.21 -10.65
CA ARG A 7 -17.16 27.38 -11.35
C ARG A 7 -17.44 27.40 -12.85
N PRO A 8 -16.40 27.45 -13.71
CA PRO A 8 -16.57 27.35 -15.15
C PRO A 8 -17.27 26.04 -15.51
N ASP A 9 -18.07 26.07 -16.57
CA ASP A 9 -18.72 24.86 -17.07
C ASP A 9 -17.65 23.91 -17.62
N VAL A 10 -17.78 22.63 -17.26
CA VAL A 10 -16.88 21.56 -17.70
C VAL A 10 -17.47 20.87 -18.92
N ASP A 11 -16.62 20.48 -19.86
CA ASP A 11 -17.04 19.70 -21.02
C ASP A 11 -17.41 18.28 -20.59
N ILE A 12 -18.72 18.00 -20.50
CA ILE A 12 -19.24 16.71 -20.06
C ILE A 12 -19.20 15.63 -21.14
N SER A 13 -18.85 15.96 -22.39
CA SER A 13 -18.79 15.01 -23.50
C SER A 13 -17.65 14.01 -23.38
N ILE A 14 -16.65 14.33 -22.54
CA ILE A 14 -15.48 13.50 -22.24
C ILE A 14 -15.88 12.14 -21.62
N LEU A 15 -17.00 12.09 -20.91
CA LEU A 15 -17.49 10.88 -20.24
C LEU A 15 -18.78 10.35 -20.89
N PRO A 16 -18.98 9.02 -20.96
CA PRO A 16 -20.13 8.42 -21.65
C PRO A 16 -21.49 8.86 -21.09
N ASP A 17 -22.50 8.92 -21.94
CA ASP A 17 -23.88 9.27 -21.57
C ASP A 17 -24.56 8.25 -20.63
N SER A 18 -23.99 7.04 -20.49
CA SER A 18 -24.43 6.07 -19.49
C SER A 18 -24.22 6.55 -18.05
N ILE A 19 -23.36 7.56 -17.84
CA ILE A 19 -23.14 8.19 -16.55
C ILE A 19 -24.07 9.40 -16.39
N PRO A 20 -24.88 9.47 -15.31
CA PRO A 20 -25.73 10.63 -15.03
C PRO A 20 -24.99 11.97 -15.13
N THR A 21 -25.62 12.97 -15.75
CA THR A 21 -25.02 14.29 -16.02
C THR A 21 -24.38 14.95 -14.80
N LEU A 22 -25.02 14.83 -13.63
CA LEU A 22 -24.46 15.35 -12.38
C LEU A 22 -23.12 14.68 -12.03
N LEU A 23 -23.03 13.36 -12.18
CA LEU A 23 -21.81 12.61 -11.89
C LEU A 23 -20.70 12.94 -12.89
N ARG A 24 -21.01 13.10 -14.19
CA ARG A 24 -20.04 13.55 -15.20
C ARG A 24 -19.41 14.89 -14.82
N ARG A 25 -20.23 15.87 -14.44
CA ARG A 25 -19.75 17.18 -13.97
C ARG A 25 -18.84 17.06 -12.74
N LEU A 26 -19.22 16.22 -11.78
CA LEU A 26 -18.44 16.01 -10.55
C LEU A 26 -17.12 15.28 -10.77
N TYR A 27 -17.07 14.30 -11.67
CA TYR A 27 -15.87 13.55 -12.00
C TYR A 27 -14.86 14.41 -12.75
N ILE A 28 -15.32 15.14 -13.76
CA ILE A 28 -14.44 16.03 -14.55
C ILE A 28 -13.90 17.17 -13.68
N SER A 29 -14.74 17.72 -12.79
CA SER A 29 -14.29 18.70 -11.80
C SER A 29 -13.25 18.17 -10.80
N ARG A 30 -13.09 16.83 -10.69
CA ARG A 30 -12.07 16.16 -9.87
C ARG A 30 -10.85 15.70 -10.68
N GLY A 31 -10.77 16.08 -11.97
CA GLY A 31 -9.66 15.73 -12.85
C GLY A 31 -9.81 14.36 -13.52
N VAL A 32 -10.99 13.73 -13.46
CA VAL A 32 -11.27 12.53 -14.23
C VAL A 32 -11.49 12.93 -15.69
N SER A 33 -10.58 12.49 -16.56
CA SER A 33 -10.60 12.77 -18.00
C SER A 33 -10.83 11.51 -18.85
N ASP A 34 -10.86 10.33 -18.24
CA ASP A 34 -11.09 9.06 -18.93
C ASP A 34 -11.99 8.15 -18.09
N VAL A 35 -12.91 7.43 -18.73
CA VAL A 35 -13.80 6.46 -18.06
C VAL A 35 -13.02 5.33 -17.37
N ALA A 36 -11.84 4.97 -17.87
CA ALA A 36 -10.94 3.97 -17.29
C ALA A 36 -10.47 4.36 -15.88
N GLN A 37 -10.40 5.66 -15.55
CA GLN A 37 -10.06 6.13 -14.20
C GLN A 37 -11.18 5.87 -13.17
N LEU A 38 -12.38 5.51 -13.65
CA LEU A 38 -13.50 5.11 -12.80
C LEU A 38 -13.53 3.60 -12.54
N GLU A 39 -12.55 2.86 -13.05
CA GLU A 39 -12.39 1.43 -12.74
C GLU A 39 -12.06 1.25 -11.26
N LYS A 40 -12.80 0.36 -10.60
CA LYS A 40 -12.71 0.11 -9.15
C LYS A 40 -12.33 -1.33 -8.82
N ALA A 41 -12.42 -2.22 -9.80
CA ALA A 41 -12.02 -3.60 -9.62
C ALA A 41 -10.50 -3.74 -9.62
N ALA A 42 -10.01 -4.83 -9.02
CA ALA A 42 -8.57 -5.10 -8.91
C ALA A 42 -7.85 -5.18 -10.26
N LYS A 43 -8.57 -5.46 -11.37
CA LYS A 43 -8.02 -5.42 -12.73
C LYS A 43 -7.50 -4.04 -13.16
N GLY A 44 -7.96 -2.97 -12.51
CA GLY A 44 -7.50 -1.60 -12.75
C GLY A 44 -6.25 -1.24 -11.96
N LEU A 45 -5.72 -2.12 -11.11
CA LEU A 45 -4.47 -1.89 -10.39
C LEU A 45 -3.29 -1.90 -11.36
N HIS A 46 -2.31 -1.04 -11.09
CA HIS A 46 -1.02 -1.08 -11.77
C HIS A 46 -0.36 -2.44 -11.60
N SER A 47 0.36 -2.88 -12.63
CA SER A 47 1.11 -4.13 -12.54
C SER A 47 2.20 -4.01 -11.48
N TYR A 48 2.33 -5.04 -10.64
CA TYR A 48 3.41 -5.15 -9.66
C TYR A 48 4.81 -5.07 -10.31
N GLN A 49 4.93 -5.42 -11.59
CA GLN A 49 6.18 -5.35 -12.38
C GLN A 49 6.73 -3.91 -12.49
N GLN A 50 5.90 -2.90 -12.22
CA GLN A 50 6.30 -1.50 -12.23
C GLN A 50 6.94 -1.06 -10.90
N LEU A 51 6.89 -1.90 -9.86
CA LEU A 51 7.54 -1.61 -8.58
C LEU A 51 9.06 -1.71 -8.73
N ALA A 52 9.76 -0.65 -8.33
CA ALA A 52 11.22 -0.62 -8.41
C ALA A 52 11.83 -1.75 -7.57
N GLY A 53 12.71 -2.55 -8.19
CA GLY A 53 13.43 -3.64 -7.52
C GLY A 53 12.60 -4.90 -7.25
N ILE A 54 11.43 -5.04 -7.88
CA ILE A 54 10.51 -6.13 -7.58
C ILE A 54 11.07 -7.53 -7.86
N ASP A 55 11.81 -7.73 -8.94
CA ASP A 55 12.39 -9.04 -9.28
C ASP A 55 13.38 -9.51 -8.20
N ALA A 56 14.27 -8.60 -7.76
CA ALA A 56 15.23 -8.88 -6.69
C ALA A 56 14.53 -9.14 -5.34
N ALA A 57 13.45 -8.42 -5.05
CA ALA A 57 12.67 -8.63 -3.83
C ALA A 57 11.96 -10.00 -3.83
N VAL A 58 11.39 -10.41 -4.99
CA VAL A 58 10.75 -11.71 -5.16
C VAL A 58 11.77 -12.85 -5.00
N GLU A 59 12.93 -12.74 -5.63
CA GLU A 59 14.00 -13.73 -5.50
C GLU A 59 14.48 -13.87 -4.04
N LEU A 60 14.70 -12.74 -3.36
CA LEU A 60 15.09 -12.72 -1.95
C LEU A 60 14.04 -13.39 -1.06
N LEU A 61 12.75 -13.09 -1.26
CA LEU A 61 11.66 -13.70 -0.49
C LEU A 61 11.54 -15.19 -0.78
N PHE A 62 11.62 -15.59 -2.06
CA PHE A 62 11.56 -16.99 -2.45
C PHE A 62 12.66 -17.81 -1.78
N GLU A 63 13.91 -17.36 -1.86
CA GLU A 63 15.04 -18.05 -1.21
C GLU A 63 14.93 -18.03 0.31
N SER A 64 14.42 -16.94 0.90
CA SER A 64 14.19 -16.86 2.35
C SER A 64 13.12 -17.85 2.83
N ILE A 65 12.03 -18.00 2.09
CA ILE A 65 10.97 -18.98 2.37
C ILE A 65 11.53 -20.40 2.21
N LYS A 66 12.23 -20.69 1.11
CA LYS A 66 12.82 -22.00 0.82
C LYS A 66 13.81 -22.44 1.90
N GLN A 67 14.66 -21.53 2.36
CA GLN A 67 15.66 -21.77 3.40
C GLN A 67 15.10 -21.64 4.83
N GLN A 68 13.78 -21.40 4.97
CA GLN A 68 13.09 -21.19 6.25
C GLN A 68 13.78 -20.13 7.14
N LYS A 69 14.30 -19.08 6.50
CA LYS A 69 14.84 -17.93 7.21
C LYS A 69 13.73 -17.25 8.00
N ARG A 70 14.12 -16.61 9.09
CA ARG A 70 13.21 -15.73 9.81
C ARG A 70 12.87 -14.52 8.96
N ILE A 71 11.58 -14.24 8.81
CA ILE A 71 11.06 -13.06 8.12
C ILE A 71 10.30 -12.21 9.14
N ILE A 72 10.64 -10.94 9.23
CA ILE A 72 9.93 -9.98 10.10
C ILE A 72 9.28 -8.93 9.18
N VAL A 73 7.95 -8.86 9.21
CA VAL A 73 7.19 -7.82 8.52
C VAL A 73 7.16 -6.57 9.40
N VAL A 74 7.78 -5.49 8.94
CA VAL A 74 7.73 -4.21 9.66
C VAL A 74 6.68 -3.32 9.01
N GLY A 75 5.59 -3.07 9.73
CA GLY A 75 4.48 -2.23 9.29
C GLY A 75 4.57 -0.80 9.82
N ASP A 76 3.68 0.06 9.34
CA ASP A 76 3.38 1.34 10.00
C ASP A 76 2.23 1.20 11.00
N PHE A 77 2.05 2.20 11.87
CA PHE A 77 1.05 2.18 12.95
C PHE A 77 -0.36 2.61 12.52
N ASP A 78 -0.55 3.02 11.28
CA ASP A 78 -1.87 3.40 10.77
C ASP A 78 -2.68 2.18 10.28
N ALA A 79 -3.89 2.44 9.80
CA ALA A 79 -4.79 1.36 9.37
C ALA A 79 -4.23 0.59 8.16
N ASP A 80 -3.53 1.27 7.24
CA ASP A 80 -2.93 0.63 6.07
C ASP A 80 -1.73 -0.24 6.49
N GLY A 81 -0.86 0.28 7.35
CA GLY A 81 0.27 -0.45 7.92
C GLY A 81 -0.14 -1.68 8.72
N ALA A 82 -1.19 -1.59 9.53
CA ALA A 82 -1.71 -2.72 10.29
C ALA A 82 -2.32 -3.80 9.40
N THR A 83 -3.13 -3.42 8.42
CA THR A 83 -3.82 -4.36 7.53
C THR A 83 -2.86 -5.03 6.55
N SER A 84 -1.94 -4.27 5.94
CA SER A 84 -0.89 -4.81 5.07
C SER A 84 0.06 -5.74 5.80
N SER A 85 0.40 -5.45 7.06
CA SER A 85 1.24 -6.33 7.90
C SER A 85 0.54 -7.66 8.18
N ALA A 86 -0.74 -7.61 8.59
CA ALA A 86 -1.53 -8.81 8.83
C ALA A 86 -1.65 -9.67 7.56
N LEU A 87 -1.96 -9.03 6.42
CA LEU A 87 -2.03 -9.71 5.12
C LEU A 87 -0.69 -10.36 4.74
N SER A 88 0.43 -9.65 4.91
CA SER A 88 1.75 -10.16 4.58
C SER A 88 2.13 -11.37 5.43
N VAL A 89 1.87 -11.33 6.73
CA VAL A 89 2.12 -12.47 7.63
C VAL A 89 1.28 -13.68 7.21
N LEU A 90 -0.01 -13.48 6.91
CA LEU A 90 -0.89 -14.55 6.44
C LEU A 90 -0.39 -15.14 5.12
N ALA A 91 -0.09 -14.30 4.13
CA ALA A 91 0.37 -14.72 2.82
C ALA A 91 1.70 -15.49 2.89
N LEU A 92 2.70 -14.98 3.62
CA LEU A 92 4.00 -15.65 3.77
C LEU A 92 3.89 -17.02 4.44
N ARG A 93 2.98 -17.16 5.42
CA ARG A 93 2.69 -18.47 6.05
C ARG A 93 1.99 -19.41 5.07
N MET A 94 1.04 -18.92 4.29
CA MET A 94 0.37 -19.70 3.23
C MET A 94 1.35 -20.15 2.14
N LEU A 95 2.37 -19.35 1.85
CA LEU A 95 3.46 -19.68 0.92
C LEU A 95 4.50 -20.66 1.53
N GLY A 96 4.32 -21.10 2.78
CA GLY A 96 5.13 -22.15 3.40
C GLY A 96 6.25 -21.67 4.33
N SER A 97 6.33 -20.36 4.64
CA SER A 97 7.26 -19.88 5.66
C SER A 97 6.75 -20.22 7.06
N ARG A 98 7.58 -20.90 7.86
CA ARG A 98 7.23 -21.28 9.24
C ARG A 98 7.71 -20.28 10.28
N ASN A 99 8.59 -19.34 9.89
CA ASN A 99 9.25 -18.41 10.80
C ASN A 99 8.95 -16.96 10.39
N VAL A 100 7.70 -16.55 10.57
CA VAL A 100 7.20 -15.21 10.20
C VAL A 100 6.62 -14.51 11.43
N ASP A 101 7.22 -13.37 11.76
CA ASP A 101 6.77 -12.43 12.79
C ASP A 101 6.46 -11.06 12.16
N TYR A 102 5.91 -10.17 12.97
CA TYR A 102 5.69 -8.78 12.59
C TYR A 102 6.14 -7.83 13.69
N LEU A 103 6.32 -6.57 13.30
CA LEU A 103 6.65 -5.48 14.18
C LEU A 103 5.91 -4.24 13.70
N VAL A 104 5.08 -3.67 14.56
CA VAL A 104 4.41 -2.39 14.33
C VAL A 104 4.96 -1.39 15.35
N PRO A 105 5.48 -0.24 14.91
CA PRO A 105 6.10 0.75 15.79
C PRO A 105 5.06 1.41 16.71
N ASN A 106 5.48 1.75 17.93
CA ASN A 106 4.67 2.65 18.76
C ASN A 106 5.00 4.09 18.36
N ARG A 107 4.02 4.77 17.73
CA ARG A 107 4.17 6.15 17.25
C ARG A 107 4.64 7.15 18.30
N PHE A 108 4.31 6.92 19.58
CA PHE A 108 4.64 7.82 20.68
C PHE A 108 6.01 7.53 21.29
N GLU A 109 6.44 6.27 21.27
CA GLU A 109 7.67 5.83 21.94
C GLU A 109 8.87 5.71 20.99
N ASP A 110 8.61 5.33 19.73
CA ASP A 110 9.64 4.93 18.77
C ASP A 110 9.84 5.96 17.62
N GLY A 111 8.97 6.95 17.48
CA GLY A 111 8.98 7.94 16.40
C GLY A 111 8.45 7.39 15.06
N TYR A 112 8.65 8.13 13.95
CA TYR A 112 8.22 7.70 12.61
C TYR A 112 9.25 6.77 11.94
N GLY A 113 8.75 5.67 11.38
CA GLY A 113 9.51 4.76 10.52
C GLY A 113 10.68 4.04 11.20
N LEU A 114 11.57 3.47 10.37
CA LEU A 114 12.83 2.81 10.78
C LEU A 114 13.89 3.84 11.19
N SER A 115 13.64 4.58 12.27
CA SER A 115 14.65 5.42 12.94
C SER A 115 15.88 4.62 13.38
N LEU A 116 17.05 5.28 13.52
CA LEU A 116 18.31 4.65 13.94
C LEU A 116 18.17 3.83 15.25
N ARG A 117 17.23 4.24 16.11
CA ARG A 117 16.88 3.59 17.38
C ARG A 117 16.35 2.15 17.18
N TRP A 118 15.79 1.84 16.01
CA TRP A 118 15.32 0.49 15.66
C TRP A 118 16.45 -0.51 15.42
N SER A 119 17.63 -0.08 14.97
CA SER A 119 18.76 -0.99 14.72
C SER A 119 19.12 -1.83 15.95
N ILE A 120 19.02 -1.25 17.15
CA ILE A 120 19.30 -1.89 18.44
C ILE A 120 18.16 -2.83 18.88
N LYS A 121 16.91 -2.51 18.52
CA LYS A 121 15.72 -3.33 18.87
C LYS A 121 15.64 -4.55 17.96
N LEU A 122 15.90 -4.37 16.66
CA LEU A 122 15.95 -5.44 15.66
C LEU A 122 17.10 -6.41 15.91
N SER A 123 18.30 -5.94 16.27
CA SER A 123 19.43 -6.84 16.58
C SER A 123 19.13 -7.77 17.77
N ARG A 124 18.43 -7.27 18.80
CA ARG A 124 17.97 -8.07 19.94
C ARG A 124 16.88 -9.08 19.58
N LEU A 125 15.99 -8.73 18.65
CA LEU A 125 14.97 -9.64 18.16
C LEU A 125 15.61 -10.77 17.34
N VAL A 126 16.55 -10.45 16.44
CA VAL A 126 17.29 -11.43 15.63
C VAL A 126 18.07 -12.42 16.50
N GLN A 127 18.67 -11.97 17.61
CA GLN A 127 19.49 -12.83 18.48
C GLN A 127 18.69 -13.77 19.39
N LYS A 128 17.44 -13.44 19.77
CA LYS A 128 16.62 -14.23 20.70
C LYS A 128 16.07 -15.55 20.15
N SER A 129 16.33 -15.89 18.89
CA SER A 129 15.80 -17.08 18.22
C SER A 129 16.89 -18.12 17.90
N SER A 130 18.03 -18.03 18.59
CA SER A 130 19.15 -19.01 18.50
C SER A 130 19.13 -19.92 19.72
#